data_AF-A0A1U7J805-F1
#
_entry.id   AF-A0A1U7J805-F1
#
_cell.length_a   1.000
_cell.length_b   1.000
_cell.length_c   1.000
_cell.angle_alpha   90.00
_cell.angle_beta   90.00
_cell.angle_gamma   90.00
#
_symmetry.space_group_name_H-M   'P 1'
#
loop_
_entity.id
_entity.type
_entity.pdbx_description
1 polymer ?
#
loop_
_entity_poly.entity_id
_entity_poly.type
_entity_poly.pdbx_seq_one_letter_code
_entity_poly.pdbx_strand_id
1 'polypeptide(L)'
;MTHTHEPQCQGREDDSPHLALLIQDGQRRQIMPLGKPFYSIGRDRTKDIRLVSEGVSGHHASLVWLDHGYIIHSDDGADGLSYQRLTINGTPVQDSPLRPGDAIGFCQGVRARLITVRSIAGAAPPRCLLPTVPALAPGIGLLRHFPDLMVQFDADGSILDVKPSVDPDLSPLSLGAAGQSIVDCFGSSFAAKLFSYGQMASRTQSLQCFEAEVTVGQRQIFCEARLLPNEHGHPIAIIRNVTERKQIELELRSGAIHDPLTSLPNRRFFMEKAAQAIALKGTSIAYSFAVLFIDLDDFKVVNDSLGHRVGDQLLVEIALQLKACLRPQDTVARLGGDEFAILLHEMASIDAAVAVANRIQQALALPLLPDHPEVSSSASIGITLGTEGDDSVEVLLNHADRAMYRAKALGGSRYAVFDAAVDPT
;
A
#
# COMPACT_ATOMS: atom_id res chain seq x y z
N MET A 1 23.51 -43.17 31.63
CA MET A 1 22.77 -43.30 30.37
C MET A 1 21.29 -43.17 30.69
N THR A 2 20.74 -41.98 30.52
CA THR A 2 19.32 -41.70 30.76
C THR A 2 18.83 -40.89 29.57
N HIS A 3 18.08 -41.56 28.71
CA HIS A 3 17.48 -41.01 27.50
C HIS A 3 16.36 -40.02 27.85
N THR A 4 16.46 -38.82 27.28
CA THR A 4 15.39 -37.83 27.14
C THR A 4 14.41 -38.30 26.07
N HIS A 5 13.12 -38.36 26.41
CA HIS A 5 12.01 -38.50 25.46
C HIS A 5 11.37 -37.13 25.24
N GLU A 6 11.47 -36.60 24.01
CA GLU A 6 10.68 -35.47 23.53
C GLU A 6 9.25 -35.93 23.17
N PRO A 7 8.19 -35.14 23.44
CA PRO A 7 6.86 -35.43 22.94
C PRO A 7 6.68 -34.88 21.51
N GLN A 8 6.34 -35.76 20.57
CA GLN A 8 5.90 -35.41 19.22
C GLN A 8 4.51 -34.76 19.24
N CYS A 9 4.39 -33.52 18.78
CA CYS A 9 3.09 -32.90 18.49
C CYS A 9 2.60 -33.33 17.09
N GLN A 10 1.56 -34.16 17.05
CA GLN A 10 0.77 -34.42 15.84
C GLN A 10 -0.09 -33.19 15.51
N GLY A 11 0.03 -32.69 14.28
CA GLY A 11 -0.77 -31.59 13.75
C GLY A 11 -2.24 -31.99 13.62
N ARG A 12 -3.13 -31.23 14.25
CA ARG A 12 -4.55 -31.19 13.90
C ARG A 12 -4.75 -30.04 12.91
N GLU A 13 -5.22 -30.37 11.71
CA GLU A 13 -5.74 -29.40 10.75
C GLU A 13 -6.95 -28.67 11.37
N ASP A 14 -6.91 -27.33 11.34
CA ASP A 14 -7.97 -26.46 11.86
C ASP A 14 -9.03 -26.28 10.78
N ASP A 15 -10.14 -27.01 10.89
CA ASP A 15 -11.29 -27.02 9.94
C ASP A 15 -12.27 -25.85 10.18
N SER A 16 -11.74 -24.71 10.65
CA SER A 16 -12.54 -23.53 10.97
C SER A 16 -13.04 -22.83 9.70
N PRO A 17 -14.34 -22.49 9.59
CA PRO A 17 -14.87 -21.85 8.39
C PRO A 17 -14.26 -20.47 8.16
N HIS A 18 -13.65 -20.26 7.00
CA HIS A 18 -13.13 -18.94 6.61
C HIS A 18 -14.26 -18.08 6.05
N LEU A 19 -14.37 -16.82 6.47
CA LEU A 19 -15.36 -15.89 5.92
C LEU A 19 -14.82 -15.16 4.70
N ALA A 20 -15.69 -14.85 3.75
CA ALA A 20 -15.38 -13.99 2.61
C ALA A 20 -16.57 -13.11 2.25
N LEU A 21 -16.31 -11.95 1.64
CA LEU A 21 -17.35 -11.17 0.98
C LEU A 21 -17.39 -11.49 -0.51
N LEU A 22 -18.56 -11.94 -0.99
CA LEU A 22 -18.88 -11.96 -2.40
C LEU A 22 -19.42 -10.58 -2.78
N ILE A 23 -18.60 -9.75 -3.40
CA ILE A 23 -18.90 -8.37 -3.75
C ILE A 23 -19.32 -8.29 -5.22
N GLN A 24 -20.42 -7.62 -5.49
CA GLN A 24 -20.89 -7.23 -6.81
C GLN A 24 -20.98 -5.70 -6.89
N ASP A 25 -20.17 -5.13 -7.75
CA ASP A 25 -20.04 -3.69 -7.97
C ASP A 25 -20.21 -3.41 -9.47
N GLY A 26 -21.45 -3.08 -9.86
CA GLY A 26 -21.86 -3.09 -11.27
C GLY A 26 -21.71 -4.46 -11.92
N GLN A 27 -20.89 -4.54 -12.98
CA GLN A 27 -20.55 -5.77 -13.70
C GLN A 27 -19.41 -6.57 -13.03
N ARG A 28 -18.67 -5.95 -12.11
CA ARG A 28 -17.52 -6.59 -11.45
C ARG A 28 -18.01 -7.48 -10.32
N ARG A 29 -17.53 -8.72 -10.29
CA ARG A 29 -17.72 -9.66 -9.16
C ARG A 29 -16.37 -10.06 -8.61
N GLN A 30 -16.21 -9.99 -7.30
CA GLN A 30 -14.98 -10.41 -6.61
C GLN A 30 -15.31 -11.12 -5.31
N ILE A 31 -14.45 -12.07 -4.94
CA ILE A 31 -14.50 -12.72 -3.63
C ILE A 31 -13.32 -12.17 -2.83
N MET A 32 -13.62 -11.56 -1.68
CA MET A 32 -12.63 -11.00 -0.76
C MET A 32 -12.54 -11.85 0.51
N PRO A 33 -11.49 -12.64 0.71
CA PRO A 33 -11.27 -13.37 1.95
C PRO A 33 -11.13 -12.40 3.13
N LEU A 34 -11.86 -12.67 4.21
CA LEU A 34 -11.80 -11.89 5.44
C LEU A 34 -10.97 -12.61 6.49
N GLY A 35 -9.82 -12.04 6.84
CA GLY A 35 -8.88 -12.58 7.85
C GLY A 35 -8.19 -11.51 8.70
N LYS A 36 -8.47 -10.22 8.47
CA LYS A 36 -7.98 -9.11 9.30
C LYS A 36 -9.06 -8.67 10.30
N PRO A 37 -8.69 -8.15 11.47
CA PRO A 37 -9.65 -7.65 12.45
C PRO A 37 -10.38 -6.38 11.98
N PHE A 38 -9.89 -5.70 10.94
CA PHE A 38 -10.45 -4.47 10.41
C PHE A 38 -10.32 -4.40 8.89
N TYR A 39 -11.33 -3.87 8.21
CA TYR A 39 -11.28 -3.49 6.80
C TYR A 39 -11.95 -2.13 6.59
N SER A 40 -11.26 -1.25 5.88
CA SER A 40 -11.85 -0.01 5.38
C SER A 40 -12.50 -0.23 4.01
N ILE A 41 -13.69 0.32 3.79
CA ILE A 41 -14.49 0.19 2.56
C ILE A 41 -14.78 1.57 1.97
N GLY A 42 -14.60 1.73 0.66
CA GLY A 42 -14.95 2.97 -0.02
C GLY A 42 -14.37 3.08 -1.43
N ARG A 43 -14.56 4.26 -2.05
CA ARG A 43 -14.12 4.54 -3.42
C ARG A 43 -12.65 4.92 -3.53
N ASP A 44 -12.09 5.42 -2.44
CA ASP A 44 -10.71 5.86 -2.39
C ASP A 44 -9.72 4.72 -2.62
N ARG A 45 -8.61 5.04 -3.29
CA ARG A 45 -7.59 4.05 -3.69
C ARG A 45 -6.88 3.39 -2.51
N THR A 46 -6.98 3.98 -1.33
CA THR A 46 -6.30 3.57 -0.09
C THR A 46 -7.11 2.56 0.73
N LYS A 47 -8.36 2.25 0.34
CA LYS A 47 -9.26 1.35 1.07
C LYS A 47 -8.91 -0.12 0.88
N ASP A 48 -9.06 -0.90 1.94
CA ASP A 48 -8.85 -2.36 1.89
C ASP A 48 -9.83 -3.03 0.93
N ILE A 49 -11.09 -2.57 0.92
CA ILE A 49 -12.14 -3.02 0.02
C ILE A 49 -12.60 -1.84 -0.83
N ARG A 50 -12.02 -1.75 -2.03
CA ARG A 50 -12.34 -0.69 -2.97
C ARG A 50 -13.58 -1.01 -3.80
N LEU A 51 -14.52 -0.07 -3.81
CA LEU A 51 -15.71 -0.08 -4.66
C LEU A 51 -15.63 1.09 -5.65
N VAL A 52 -15.90 0.89 -6.93
CA VAL A 52 -15.63 1.89 -7.98
C VAL A 52 -16.88 2.64 -8.43
N SER A 53 -18.08 2.17 -8.12
CA SER A 53 -19.33 2.88 -8.43
C SER A 53 -19.41 4.26 -7.76
N GLU A 54 -19.88 5.25 -8.51
CA GLU A 54 -19.97 6.66 -8.08
C GLU A 54 -20.90 6.88 -6.87
N GLY A 55 -21.86 5.98 -6.66
CA GLY A 55 -22.75 6.01 -5.50
C GLY A 55 -22.06 5.68 -4.16
N VAL A 56 -20.79 5.23 -4.19
CA VAL A 56 -20.00 4.91 -3.00
C VAL A 56 -19.09 6.08 -2.63
N SER A 57 -19.12 6.47 -1.36
CA SER A 57 -18.27 7.53 -0.79
C SER A 57 -16.79 7.14 -0.73
N GLY A 58 -15.90 8.12 -0.61
CA GLY A 58 -14.46 7.88 -0.46
C GLY A 58 -14.15 7.01 0.77
N HIS A 59 -14.82 7.29 1.88
CA HIS A 59 -14.80 6.56 3.15
C HIS A 59 -16.24 6.14 3.50
N HIS A 60 -16.67 4.97 3.02
CA HIS A 60 -18.08 4.64 3.00
C HIS A 60 -18.51 3.75 4.18
N ALA A 61 -17.69 2.75 4.51
CA ALA A 61 -17.99 1.83 5.60
C ALA A 61 -16.71 1.19 6.15
N SER A 62 -16.81 0.61 7.33
CA SER A 62 -15.74 -0.16 7.97
C SER A 62 -16.27 -1.51 8.45
N LEU A 63 -15.50 -2.58 8.28
CA LEU A 63 -15.75 -3.88 8.92
C LEU A 63 -14.82 -4.04 10.10
N VAL A 64 -15.37 -4.49 11.23
CA VAL A 64 -14.62 -4.75 12.45
C VAL A 64 -14.96 -6.15 12.95
N TRP A 65 -13.96 -6.99 13.19
CA TRP A 65 -14.17 -8.28 13.83
C TRP A 65 -14.36 -8.11 15.33
N LEU A 66 -15.50 -8.58 15.86
CA LEU A 66 -15.82 -8.57 17.29
C LEU A 66 -16.26 -9.97 17.72
N ASP A 67 -15.64 -10.49 18.78
CA ASP A 67 -15.82 -11.82 19.39
C ASP A 67 -15.80 -13.00 18.41
N HIS A 68 -16.87 -13.17 17.64
CA HIS A 68 -17.14 -14.30 16.74
C HIS A 68 -17.69 -13.90 15.35
N GLY A 69 -17.64 -12.63 14.95
CA GLY A 69 -18.12 -12.18 13.64
C GLY A 69 -17.74 -10.75 13.27
N TYR A 70 -17.98 -10.37 12.01
CA TYR A 70 -17.78 -8.99 11.57
C TYR A 70 -18.99 -8.12 11.89
N ILE A 71 -18.77 -6.91 12.39
CA ILE A 71 -19.74 -5.81 12.42
C ILE A 71 -19.37 -4.85 11.30
N ILE A 72 -20.38 -4.35 10.59
CA ILE A 72 -20.21 -3.29 9.61
C ILE A 72 -20.73 -1.96 10.15
N HIS A 73 -19.92 -0.92 10.00
CA HIS A 73 -20.21 0.47 10.37
C HIS A 73 -20.27 1.35 9.13
N SER A 74 -21.20 2.29 9.09
CA SER A 74 -21.26 3.36 8.09
C SER A 74 -20.32 4.50 8.51
N ASP A 75 -19.27 4.72 7.73
CA ASP A 75 -18.35 5.86 7.91
C ASP A 75 -18.97 7.16 7.39
N ASP A 76 -19.97 7.05 6.51
CA ASP A 76 -20.83 8.15 6.13
C ASP A 76 -21.75 8.48 7.32
N GLY A 77 -21.65 9.71 7.85
CA GLY A 77 -22.45 10.16 8.99
C GLY A 77 -23.97 10.06 8.77
N ALA A 78 -24.75 10.24 9.84
CA ALA A 78 -26.21 10.05 9.82
C ALA A 78 -26.97 10.90 8.76
N ASP A 79 -26.34 11.97 8.27
CA ASP A 79 -26.87 12.91 7.26
C ASP A 79 -26.55 12.51 5.79
N GLY A 80 -25.98 11.33 5.55
CA GLY A 80 -25.73 10.81 4.21
C GLY A 80 -26.99 10.72 3.34
N LEU A 81 -26.84 10.98 2.04
CA LEU A 81 -27.94 10.91 1.07
C LEU A 81 -28.57 9.50 1.09
N SER A 82 -29.90 9.42 1.01
CA SER A 82 -30.64 8.16 1.22
C SER A 82 -30.21 7.01 0.29
N TYR A 83 -29.67 7.32 -0.89
CA TYR A 83 -29.20 6.35 -1.88
C TYR A 83 -27.76 5.87 -1.68
N GLN A 84 -27.03 6.45 -0.73
CA GLN A 84 -25.67 6.08 -0.32
C GLN A 84 -25.66 5.37 1.04
N ARG A 85 -26.84 5.04 1.59
CA ARG A 85 -26.94 4.50 2.95
C ARG A 85 -26.61 3.02 2.95
N LEU A 86 -25.76 2.62 3.90
CA LEU A 86 -25.47 1.23 4.17
C LEU A 86 -26.75 0.48 4.57
N THR A 87 -26.98 -0.68 3.97
CA THR A 87 -28.14 -1.54 4.25
C THR A 87 -27.72 -2.97 4.52
N ILE A 88 -28.42 -3.64 5.46
CA ILE A 88 -28.32 -5.08 5.69
C ILE A 88 -29.68 -5.71 5.43
N ASN A 89 -29.73 -6.65 4.50
CA ASN A 89 -30.94 -7.31 4.04
C ASN A 89 -32.05 -6.32 3.61
N GLY A 90 -31.64 -5.17 3.06
CA GLY A 90 -32.53 -4.08 2.62
C GLY A 90 -32.89 -3.06 3.71
N THR A 91 -32.53 -3.31 4.97
CA THR A 91 -32.78 -2.38 6.08
C THR A 91 -31.59 -1.44 6.25
N PRO A 92 -31.77 -0.11 6.26
CA PRO A 92 -30.67 0.80 6.48
C PRO A 92 -30.13 0.72 7.90
N VAL A 93 -28.79 0.75 8.03
CA VAL A 93 -28.10 0.62 9.32
C VAL A 93 -26.94 1.61 9.40
N GLN A 94 -26.68 2.11 10.61
CA GLN A 94 -25.41 2.76 10.94
C GLN A 94 -24.37 1.72 11.35
N ASP A 95 -24.81 0.74 12.14
CA ASP A 95 -24.00 -0.34 12.70
C ASP A 95 -24.81 -1.63 12.68
N SER A 96 -24.22 -2.73 12.20
CA SER A 96 -24.90 -4.03 12.25
C SER A 96 -23.91 -5.19 12.28
N PRO A 97 -24.11 -6.19 13.17
CA PRO A 97 -23.38 -7.44 13.05
C PRO A 97 -23.77 -8.16 11.76
N LEU A 98 -22.81 -8.84 11.14
CA LEU A 98 -22.97 -9.63 9.92
C LEU A 98 -22.96 -11.11 10.23
N ARG A 99 -23.89 -11.83 9.62
CA ARG A 99 -23.99 -13.28 9.65
C ARG A 99 -23.76 -13.84 8.24
N PRO A 100 -23.18 -15.04 8.11
CA PRO A 100 -23.11 -15.72 6.83
C PRO A 100 -24.50 -15.79 6.16
N GLY A 101 -24.59 -15.30 4.93
CA GLY A 101 -25.84 -15.16 4.17
C GLY A 101 -26.34 -13.72 4.06
N ASP A 102 -25.94 -12.82 4.97
CA ASP A 102 -26.41 -11.43 4.98
C ASP A 102 -26.02 -10.70 3.69
N ALA A 103 -27.00 -10.02 3.10
CA ALA A 103 -26.82 -9.16 1.95
C ALA A 103 -26.55 -7.71 2.41
N ILE A 104 -25.38 -7.20 2.06
CA ILE A 104 -24.94 -5.84 2.34
C ILE A 104 -25.21 -5.00 1.09
N GLY A 105 -25.92 -3.89 1.21
CA GLY A 105 -26.05 -2.88 0.15
C GLY A 105 -25.29 -1.62 0.52
N PHE A 106 -24.43 -1.14 -0.37
CA PHE A 106 -23.63 0.07 -0.16
C PHE A 106 -24.29 1.28 -0.83
N CYS A 107 -24.73 1.10 -2.07
CA CYS A 107 -25.58 2.05 -2.79
C CYS A 107 -26.43 1.29 -3.82
N GLN A 108 -27.20 2.01 -4.64
CA GLN A 108 -27.93 1.39 -5.75
C GLN A 108 -26.97 0.64 -6.68
N GLY A 109 -27.19 -0.67 -6.86
CA GLY A 109 -26.40 -1.52 -7.76
C GLY A 109 -25.10 -2.07 -7.18
N VAL A 110 -24.73 -1.73 -5.94
CA VAL A 110 -23.51 -2.22 -5.27
C VAL A 110 -23.89 -3.01 -4.02
N ARG A 111 -23.56 -4.30 -4.03
CA ARG A 111 -23.93 -5.23 -2.96
C ARG A 111 -22.82 -6.20 -2.65
N ALA A 112 -22.76 -6.65 -1.41
CA ALA A 112 -21.96 -7.80 -1.03
C ALA A 112 -22.81 -8.83 -0.31
N ARG A 113 -22.30 -10.06 -0.21
CA ARG A 113 -22.86 -11.09 0.66
C ARG A 113 -21.74 -11.72 1.47
N LEU A 114 -21.94 -11.83 2.78
CA LEU A 114 -21.01 -12.57 3.63
C LEU A 114 -21.23 -14.06 3.41
N ILE A 115 -20.18 -14.80 3.10
CA ILE A 115 -20.22 -16.24 2.86
C ILE A 115 -19.16 -16.96 3.69
N THR A 116 -19.41 -18.23 4.00
CA THR A 116 -18.40 -19.16 4.53
C THR A 116 -17.79 -19.92 3.37
N VAL A 117 -16.46 -19.97 3.33
CA VAL A 117 -15.67 -20.74 2.37
C VAL A 117 -15.03 -21.90 3.13
N ARG A 118 -15.18 -23.12 2.62
CA ARG A 118 -14.45 -24.28 3.14
C ARG A 118 -13.03 -24.24 2.57
N SER A 119 -12.03 -24.42 3.43
CA SER A 119 -10.62 -24.39 3.04
C SER A 119 -10.34 -25.47 1.98
N ILE A 120 -9.70 -25.09 0.88
CA ILE A 120 -8.85 -25.98 0.10
C ILE A 120 -7.44 -25.41 0.26
N ALA A 121 -6.70 -25.96 1.22
CA ALA A 121 -5.28 -25.73 1.52
C ALA A 121 -4.80 -24.28 1.80
N GLY A 122 -4.37 -24.06 3.05
CA GLY A 122 -3.16 -23.29 3.36
C GLY A 122 -3.30 -21.83 3.77
N ALA A 123 -3.86 -21.55 4.95
CA ALA A 123 -3.38 -20.55 5.93
C ALA A 123 -4.45 -20.35 7.02
N ALA A 124 -4.22 -20.88 8.22
CA ALA A 124 -5.06 -20.57 9.38
C ALA A 124 -4.72 -19.16 9.91
N PRO A 125 -5.71 -18.33 10.30
CA PRO A 125 -5.43 -17.11 11.05
C PRO A 125 -4.88 -17.46 12.45
N PRO A 126 -4.04 -16.61 13.06
CA PRO A 126 -3.52 -16.87 14.38
C PRO A 126 -4.67 -16.87 15.40
N ARG A 127 -4.77 -17.95 16.18
CA ARG A 127 -5.64 -18.03 17.36
C ARG A 127 -5.21 -16.97 18.38
N CYS A 128 -5.98 -15.89 18.49
CA CYS A 128 -5.94 -15.03 19.68
C CYS A 128 -6.64 -15.77 20.82
N LEU A 129 -5.85 -16.37 21.71
CA LEU A 129 -6.29 -16.70 23.06
C LEU A 129 -6.42 -15.36 23.81
N LEU A 130 -7.64 -14.85 23.94
CA LEU A 130 -7.93 -13.81 24.91
C LEU A 130 -7.69 -14.41 26.31
N PRO A 131 -6.81 -13.85 27.15
CA PRO A 131 -6.83 -14.19 28.56
C PRO A 131 -8.14 -13.68 29.14
N THR A 132 -8.90 -14.54 29.79
CA THR A 132 -9.97 -14.16 30.69
C THR A 132 -9.38 -13.21 31.74
N VAL A 133 -9.79 -11.94 31.71
CA VAL A 133 -9.39 -10.95 32.72
C VAL A 133 -10.07 -11.34 34.03
N PRO A 134 -9.33 -11.71 35.09
CA PRO A 134 -9.93 -11.85 36.40
C PRO A 134 -10.30 -10.46 36.91
N ALA A 135 -11.44 -10.36 37.58
CA ALA A 135 -11.87 -9.14 38.27
C ALA A 135 -10.68 -8.52 39.05
N LEU A 136 -10.38 -7.25 38.77
CA LEU A 136 -9.26 -6.54 39.37
C LEU A 136 -9.42 -6.48 40.89
N ALA A 137 -8.48 -7.10 41.60
CA ALA A 137 -8.17 -6.79 43.00
C ALA A 137 -6.80 -6.07 43.05
N PRO A 138 -6.58 -5.15 44.01
CA PRO A 138 -5.50 -4.18 43.94
C PRO A 138 -4.13 -4.80 44.31
N GLY A 139 -3.15 -4.69 43.40
CA GLY A 139 -1.77 -5.11 43.62
C GLY A 139 -0.78 -4.34 42.73
N ILE A 140 -0.15 -3.31 43.29
CA ILE A 140 0.54 -2.17 42.63
C ILE A 140 1.95 -2.50 42.03
N GLY A 141 2.29 -3.77 41.76
CA GLY A 141 3.65 -4.15 41.35
C GLY A 141 3.94 -4.17 39.83
N LEU A 142 3.09 -4.83 39.04
CA LEU A 142 3.42 -5.25 37.67
C LEU A 142 3.12 -4.22 36.57
N LEU A 143 2.36 -3.16 36.86
CA LEU A 143 1.95 -2.19 35.86
C LEU A 143 3.01 -1.13 35.52
N ARG A 144 4.12 -1.03 36.28
CA ARG A 144 5.14 0.03 36.11
C ARG A 144 6.06 -0.13 34.89
N HIS A 145 6.08 -1.28 34.23
CA HIS A 145 6.98 -1.58 33.11
C HIS A 145 6.28 -1.70 31.75
N PHE A 146 5.05 -1.22 31.65
CA PHE A 146 4.29 -1.36 30.41
C PHE A 146 4.66 -0.24 29.42
N PRO A 147 5.00 -0.57 28.16
CA PRO A 147 5.36 0.42 27.14
C PRO A 147 4.16 1.20 26.60
N ASP A 148 2.93 0.76 26.91
CA ASP A 148 1.71 1.45 26.47
C ASP A 148 1.24 2.45 27.52
N LEU A 149 0.85 3.65 27.06
CA LEU A 149 0.20 4.68 27.86
C LEU A 149 -1.27 4.31 28.04
N MET A 150 -1.80 4.35 29.26
CA MET A 150 -3.25 4.15 29.45
C MET A 150 -3.90 5.40 30.02
N VAL A 151 -5.00 5.82 29.42
CA VAL A 151 -5.75 7.02 29.81
C VAL A 151 -7.22 6.65 29.93
N GLN A 152 -7.78 6.85 31.12
CA GLN A 152 -9.21 6.82 31.34
C GLN A 152 -9.76 8.25 31.33
N PHE A 153 -10.82 8.51 30.58
CA PHE A 153 -11.43 9.84 30.49
C PHE A 153 -12.95 9.76 30.53
N ASP A 154 -13.59 10.87 30.91
CA ASP A 154 -15.04 10.98 31.00
C ASP A 154 -15.71 11.41 29.68
N ALA A 155 -17.04 11.59 29.72
CA ALA A 155 -17.84 11.99 28.58
C ALA A 155 -17.58 13.43 28.09
N ASP A 156 -16.86 14.23 28.87
CA ASP A 156 -16.45 15.60 28.52
C ASP A 156 -14.97 15.65 28.08
N GLY A 157 -14.28 14.52 28.09
CA GLY A 157 -12.87 14.41 27.72
C GLY A 157 -11.90 14.82 28.83
N SER A 158 -12.34 14.87 30.09
CA SER A 158 -11.44 15.08 31.23
C SER A 158 -10.77 13.76 31.61
N ILE A 159 -9.47 13.77 31.83
CA ILE A 159 -8.69 12.59 32.20
C ILE A 159 -8.95 12.27 33.69
N LEU A 160 -9.52 11.10 33.94
CA LEU A 160 -9.82 10.61 35.28
C LEU A 160 -8.63 9.88 35.90
N ASP A 161 -7.98 9.03 35.10
CA ASP A 161 -6.82 8.26 35.53
C ASP A 161 -5.85 8.11 34.36
N VAL A 162 -4.56 8.05 34.69
CA VAL A 162 -3.48 7.86 33.73
C VAL A 162 -2.45 6.92 34.31
N LYS A 163 -2.14 5.87 33.55
CA LYS A 163 -1.00 5.02 33.80
C LYS A 163 0.10 5.42 32.83
N PRO A 164 1.24 5.95 33.32
CA PRO A 164 2.33 6.40 32.46
C PRO A 164 2.97 5.24 31.70
N SER A 165 3.48 5.55 30.51
CA SER A 165 4.30 4.65 29.70
C SER A 165 5.78 4.80 30.04
N VAL A 166 6.55 3.73 29.88
CA VAL A 166 8.03 3.75 29.90
C VAL A 166 8.65 4.12 28.55
N ASP A 167 7.86 4.22 27.48
CA ASP A 167 8.29 4.70 26.17
C ASP A 167 8.66 6.19 26.28
N PRO A 168 9.89 6.59 25.88
CA PRO A 168 10.36 7.96 26.03
C PRO A 168 9.57 8.98 25.20
N ASP A 169 8.96 8.57 24.09
CA ASP A 169 8.13 9.44 23.25
C ASP A 169 6.69 9.56 23.77
N LEU A 170 6.18 8.58 24.53
CA LEU A 170 4.84 8.65 25.15
C LEU A 170 4.85 9.19 26.59
N SER A 171 5.93 8.95 27.34
CA SER A 171 6.03 9.37 28.75
C SER A 171 5.72 10.86 29.00
N PRO A 172 6.07 11.82 28.12
CA PRO A 172 5.75 13.23 28.34
C PRO A 172 4.25 13.53 28.36
N LEU A 173 3.44 12.73 27.66
CA LEU A 173 1.97 12.90 27.59
C LEU A 173 1.26 12.51 28.90
N SER A 174 1.95 11.83 29.81
CA SER A 174 1.39 11.36 31.08
C SER A 174 1.68 12.26 32.28
N LEU A 175 2.64 13.18 32.16
CA LEU A 175 3.09 14.05 33.25
C LEU A 175 2.00 15.07 33.62
N GLY A 176 1.41 14.92 34.81
CA GLY A 176 0.36 15.82 35.31
C GLY A 176 -0.95 15.75 34.54
N ALA A 177 -1.17 14.69 33.75
CA ALA A 177 -2.34 14.56 32.88
C ALA A 177 -3.65 14.29 33.64
N ALA A 178 -3.59 13.70 34.84
CA ALA A 178 -4.79 13.49 35.65
C ALA A 178 -5.48 14.82 36.00
N GLY A 179 -6.78 14.92 35.68
CA GLY A 179 -7.58 16.13 35.84
C GLY A 179 -7.45 17.17 34.72
N GLN A 180 -6.62 16.91 33.70
CA GLN A 180 -6.51 17.76 32.50
C GLN A 180 -7.46 17.29 31.39
N SER A 181 -7.68 18.13 30.37
CA SER A 181 -8.39 17.70 29.16
C SER A 181 -7.50 16.84 28.27
N ILE A 182 -8.08 15.82 27.63
CA ILE A 182 -7.40 15.06 26.56
C ILE A 182 -6.94 15.98 25.41
N VAL A 183 -7.57 17.13 25.20
CA VAL A 183 -7.17 18.10 24.19
C VAL A 183 -5.83 18.75 24.55
N ASP A 184 -5.64 19.11 25.81
CA ASP A 184 -4.41 19.75 26.29
C ASP A 184 -3.24 18.76 26.29
N CYS A 185 -3.51 17.49 26.59
CA CYS A 185 -2.49 16.44 26.61
C CYS A 185 -2.12 15.93 25.21
N PHE A 186 -3.09 15.70 24.32
CA PHE A 186 -2.87 14.99 23.05
C PHE A 186 -3.01 15.87 21.80
N GLY A 187 -3.39 17.13 21.95
CA GLY A 187 -3.71 18.04 20.86
C GLY A 187 -5.08 17.74 20.22
N SER A 188 -5.67 18.76 19.59
CA SER A 188 -7.07 18.74 19.16
C SER A 188 -7.43 17.61 18.17
N SER A 189 -6.51 17.25 17.26
CA SER A 189 -6.78 16.23 16.24
C SER A 189 -6.86 14.81 16.81
N PHE A 190 -5.90 14.43 17.65
CA PHE A 190 -5.88 13.11 18.27
C PHE A 190 -6.94 12.98 19.37
N ALA A 191 -7.13 14.05 20.15
CA ALA A 191 -8.17 14.13 21.17
C ALA A 191 -9.58 13.94 20.60
N ALA A 192 -9.89 14.54 19.44
CA ALA A 192 -11.18 14.35 18.79
C ALA A 192 -11.44 12.87 18.42
N LYS A 193 -10.41 12.14 17.97
CA LYS A 193 -10.50 10.70 17.68
C LYS A 193 -10.63 9.88 18.96
N LEU A 194 -9.83 10.15 19.99
CA LEU A 194 -9.97 9.49 21.29
C LEU A 194 -11.39 9.64 21.83
N PHE A 195 -11.94 10.85 21.76
CA PHE A 195 -13.30 11.15 22.21
C PHE A 195 -14.36 10.38 21.43
N SER A 196 -14.31 10.46 20.10
CA SER A 196 -15.27 9.78 19.21
C SER A 196 -15.23 8.26 19.39
N TYR A 197 -14.03 7.68 19.34
CA TYR A 197 -13.84 6.22 19.47
C TYR A 197 -14.11 5.75 20.90
N GLY A 198 -13.85 6.58 21.91
CA GLY A 198 -14.17 6.29 23.31
C GLY A 198 -15.67 6.27 23.57
N GLN A 199 -16.41 7.22 22.99
CA GLN A 199 -17.87 7.19 23.00
C GLN A 199 -18.43 5.98 22.26
N MET A 200 -17.87 5.66 21.09
CA MET A 200 -18.27 4.46 20.34
C MET A 200 -18.00 3.20 21.17
N ALA A 201 -16.83 3.07 21.80
CA ALA A 201 -16.50 1.95 22.67
C ALA A 201 -17.51 1.81 23.81
N SER A 202 -17.86 2.92 24.45
CA SER A 202 -18.81 2.95 25.57
C SER A 202 -20.25 2.64 25.14
N ARG A 203 -20.69 3.15 23.99
CA ARG A 203 -22.04 2.88 23.45
C ARG A 203 -22.20 1.45 22.96
N THR A 204 -21.19 0.93 22.28
CA THR A 204 -21.21 -0.40 21.67
C THR A 204 -20.76 -1.50 22.62
N GLN A 205 -20.18 -1.13 23.77
CA GLN A 205 -19.52 -2.06 24.70
C GLN A 205 -18.49 -2.95 24.00
N SER A 206 -17.73 -2.36 23.06
CA SER A 206 -16.76 -3.09 22.25
C SER A 206 -15.44 -2.32 22.13
N LEU A 207 -14.35 -3.06 21.89
CA LEU A 207 -13.05 -2.46 21.62
C LEU A 207 -13.09 -1.64 20.33
N GLN A 208 -12.63 -0.40 20.37
CA GLN A 208 -12.46 0.46 19.20
C GLN A 208 -10.98 0.77 19.01
N CYS A 209 -10.51 0.80 17.77
CA CYS A 209 -9.09 1.03 17.48
C CYS A 209 -8.91 2.06 16.35
N PHE A 210 -7.90 2.91 16.48
CA PHE A 210 -7.45 3.75 15.37
C PHE A 210 -5.95 3.98 15.42
N GLU A 211 -5.38 4.34 14.27
CA GLU A 211 -4.01 4.83 14.17
C GLU A 211 -4.02 6.30 13.75
N ALA A 212 -3.19 7.13 14.38
CA ALA A 212 -3.08 8.54 14.06
C ALA A 212 -1.75 9.13 14.53
N GLU A 213 -1.37 10.26 13.92
CA GLU A 213 -0.22 11.04 14.34
C GLU A 213 -0.53 11.84 15.61
N VAL A 214 0.45 11.89 16.51
CA VAL A 214 0.45 12.69 17.74
C VAL A 214 1.69 13.56 17.75
N THR A 215 1.53 14.83 18.13
CA THR A 215 2.66 15.72 18.35
C THR A 215 3.05 15.70 19.82
N VAL A 216 4.29 15.32 20.12
CA VAL A 216 4.86 15.31 21.47
C VAL A 216 6.07 16.26 21.49
N GLY A 217 5.91 17.42 22.11
CA GLY A 217 6.91 18.48 22.05
C GLY A 217 7.13 18.97 20.62
N GLN A 218 8.33 18.75 20.06
CA GLN A 218 8.67 19.08 18.67
C GLN A 218 8.68 17.85 17.73
N ARG A 219 8.33 16.67 18.23
CA ARG A 219 8.33 15.43 17.44
C ARG A 219 6.90 15.03 17.04
N GLN A 220 6.77 14.47 15.84
CA GLN A 220 5.56 13.78 15.41
C GLN A 220 5.81 12.27 15.48
N ILE A 221 4.88 11.55 16.11
CA ILE A 221 4.93 10.09 16.26
C ILE A 221 3.61 9.48 15.78
N PHE A 222 3.66 8.24 15.30
CA PHE A 222 2.46 7.46 15.00
C PHE A 222 2.04 6.65 16.22
N CYS A 223 0.77 6.77 16.60
CA CYS A 223 0.19 6.05 17.72
C CYS A 223 -0.95 5.14 17.26
N GLU A 224 -1.00 3.94 17.80
CA GLU A 224 -2.18 3.06 17.78
C GLU A 224 -2.93 3.25 19.11
N ALA A 225 -4.18 3.69 19.05
CA ALA A 225 -5.06 3.83 20.21
C ALA A 225 -6.11 2.73 20.20
N ARG A 226 -6.27 2.05 21.35
CA ARG A 226 -7.27 1.01 21.60
C ARG A 226 -8.17 1.44 22.75
N LEU A 227 -9.43 1.71 22.46
CA LEU A 227 -10.43 2.21 23.39
C LEU A 227 -11.29 1.05 23.87
N LEU A 228 -11.19 0.76 25.16
CA LEU A 228 -11.95 -0.26 25.85
C LEU A 228 -13.16 0.38 26.55
N PRO A 229 -14.35 -0.24 26.48
CA PRO A 229 -15.45 0.12 27.36
C PRO A 229 -15.05 -0.19 28.81
N ASN A 230 -15.55 0.62 29.74
CA ASN A 230 -15.49 0.33 31.16
C ASN A 230 -16.91 0.22 31.71
N GLU A 231 -17.10 -0.57 32.77
CA GLU A 231 -18.40 -0.81 33.43
C GLU A 231 -19.06 0.49 33.93
N HIS A 232 -18.28 1.54 34.14
CA HIS A 232 -18.74 2.87 34.57
C HIS A 232 -19.02 3.86 33.43
N GLY A 233 -18.90 3.45 32.16
CA GLY A 233 -19.15 4.32 30.99
C GLY A 233 -18.02 5.30 30.66
N HIS A 234 -16.86 5.17 31.32
CA HIS A 234 -15.65 5.96 31.07
C HIS A 234 -14.64 5.13 30.28
N PRO A 235 -14.45 5.39 28.98
CA PRO A 235 -13.58 4.58 28.15
C PRO A 235 -12.12 4.63 28.63
N ILE A 236 -11.43 3.50 28.48
CA ILE A 236 -9.99 3.38 28.74
C ILE A 236 -9.27 3.30 27.41
N ALA A 237 -8.46 4.30 27.09
CA ALA A 237 -7.53 4.27 25.97
C ALA A 237 -6.22 3.58 26.37
N ILE A 238 -5.78 2.62 25.56
CA ILE A 238 -4.42 2.10 25.55
C ILE A 238 -3.75 2.64 24.29
N ILE A 239 -2.71 3.45 24.46
CA ILE A 239 -2.02 4.16 23.39
C ILE A 239 -0.59 3.59 23.29
N ARG A 240 -0.25 3.12 22.10
CA ARG A 240 1.05 2.52 21.77
C ARG A 240 1.74 3.32 20.68
N ASN A 241 3.03 3.58 20.85
CA ASN A 241 3.88 4.14 19.80
C ASN A 241 4.15 3.06 18.74
N VAL A 242 3.79 3.34 17.50
CA VAL A 242 3.98 2.44 16.35
C VAL A 242 4.81 3.10 15.25
N THR A 243 5.53 4.18 15.58
CA THR A 243 6.34 4.97 14.64
C THR A 243 7.37 4.12 13.90
N GLU A 244 8.16 3.34 14.61
CA GLU A 244 9.18 2.46 14.01
C GLU A 244 8.55 1.44 13.04
N ARG A 245 7.46 0.78 13.49
CA ARG A 245 6.72 -0.17 12.65
C ARG A 245 6.17 0.50 11.39
N LYS A 246 5.61 1.71 11.51
CA LYS A 246 5.07 2.48 10.38
C LYS A 246 6.16 2.92 9.43
N GLN A 247 7.31 3.34 9.94
CA GLN A 247 8.44 3.74 9.13
C GLN A 247 8.98 2.56 8.31
N ILE A 248 9.12 1.38 8.93
CA ILE A 248 9.48 0.14 8.22
C ILE A 248 8.42 -0.24 7.18
N GLU A 249 7.12 -0.13 7.51
CA GLU A 249 6.03 -0.38 6.55
C GLU A 249 6.10 0.56 5.33
N LEU A 250 6.40 1.84 5.55
CA LEU A 250 6.56 2.84 4.50
C LEU A 250 7.81 2.57 3.66
N GLU A 251 8.93 2.19 4.29
CA GLU A 251 10.18 1.83 3.62
C GLU A 251 10.03 0.56 2.75
N LEU A 252 9.32 -0.46 3.26
CA LEU A 252 8.98 -1.65 2.51
C LEU A 252 8.05 -1.34 1.32
N ARG A 253 7.14 -0.36 1.48
CA ARG A 253 6.29 0.11 0.37
C ARG A 253 7.08 0.91 -0.67
N SER A 254 8.02 1.77 -0.26
CA SER A 254 8.86 2.51 -1.20
C SER A 254 9.85 1.62 -1.95
N GLY A 255 10.40 0.59 -1.28
CA GLY A 255 11.27 -0.41 -1.91
C GLY A 255 10.54 -1.36 -2.88
N ALA A 256 9.20 -1.44 -2.83
CA ALA A 256 8.43 -2.32 -3.70
C ALA A 256 8.30 -1.82 -5.14
N ILE A 257 8.49 -0.50 -5.37
CA ILE A 257 8.26 0.13 -6.69
C ILE A 257 9.44 0.94 -7.23
N HIS A 258 10.53 1.09 -6.48
CA HIS A 258 11.74 1.80 -6.90
C HIS A 258 12.97 0.88 -6.90
N ASP A 259 13.93 1.18 -7.78
CA ASP A 259 15.26 0.58 -7.81
C ASP A 259 16.14 1.22 -6.73
N PRO A 260 16.77 0.44 -5.82
CA PRO A 260 17.47 0.97 -4.67
C PRO A 260 18.76 1.74 -5.01
N LEU A 261 19.34 1.52 -6.20
CA LEU A 261 20.55 2.22 -6.64
C LEU A 261 20.21 3.57 -7.28
N THR A 262 19.33 3.57 -8.27
CA THR A 262 19.04 4.74 -9.10
C THR A 262 17.86 5.57 -8.61
N SER A 263 17.07 5.06 -7.66
CA SER A 263 15.79 5.62 -7.22
C SER A 263 14.72 5.75 -8.32
N LEU A 264 15.00 5.27 -9.54
CA LEU A 264 14.00 5.18 -10.59
C LEU A 264 12.92 4.16 -10.21
N PRO A 265 11.71 4.26 -10.79
CA PRO A 265 10.80 3.14 -10.82
C PRO A 265 11.50 1.81 -11.20
N ASN A 266 11.12 0.72 -10.54
CA ASN A 266 11.63 -0.60 -10.85
C ASN A 266 10.79 -1.29 -11.94
N ARG A 267 11.22 -2.49 -12.37
CA ARG A 267 10.48 -3.33 -13.32
C ARG A 267 9.00 -3.48 -12.95
N ARG A 268 8.65 -3.73 -11.69
CA ARG A 268 7.25 -3.92 -11.27
C ARG A 268 6.41 -2.68 -11.56
N PHE A 269 6.88 -1.49 -11.17
CA PHE A 269 6.16 -0.25 -11.43
C PHE A 269 6.00 0.01 -12.93
N PHE A 270 7.04 -0.26 -13.72
CA PHE A 270 6.97 -0.15 -15.18
C PHE A 270 5.86 -1.04 -15.76
N MET A 271 5.81 -2.31 -15.35
CA MET A 271 4.77 -3.25 -15.81
C MET A 271 3.36 -2.75 -15.47
N GLU A 272 3.16 -2.24 -14.24
CA GLU A 272 1.87 -1.70 -13.82
C GLU A 272 1.46 -0.46 -14.64
N LYS A 273 2.41 0.40 -15.02
CA LYS A 273 2.15 1.59 -15.86
C LYS A 273 1.90 1.26 -17.33
N ALA A 274 2.68 0.35 -17.89
CA ALA A 274 2.47 -0.11 -19.26
C ALA A 274 1.11 -0.82 -19.40
N ALA A 275 0.71 -1.63 -18.43
CA ALA A 275 -0.62 -2.25 -18.42
C ALA A 275 -1.75 -1.21 -18.38
N GLN A 276 -1.57 -0.12 -17.63
CA GLN A 276 -2.52 1.01 -17.64
C GLN A 276 -2.58 1.69 -19.01
N ALA A 277 -1.44 1.90 -19.69
CA ALA A 277 -1.41 2.48 -21.03
C ALA A 277 -2.11 1.60 -22.07
N ILE A 278 -1.93 0.29 -22.02
CA ILE A 278 -2.66 -0.68 -22.87
C ILE A 278 -4.16 -0.57 -22.63
N ALA A 279 -4.60 -0.57 -21.37
CA ALA A 279 -6.03 -0.47 -21.03
C ALA A 279 -6.67 0.84 -21.50
N LEU A 280 -5.96 1.98 -21.38
CA LEU A 280 -6.45 3.28 -21.83
C LEU A 280 -6.66 3.35 -23.35
N LYS A 281 -5.77 2.72 -24.12
CA LYS A 281 -5.91 2.62 -25.57
C LYS A 281 -7.23 1.93 -25.97
N GLY A 282 -7.62 0.87 -25.27
CA GLY A 282 -8.90 0.17 -25.52
C GLY A 282 -10.16 1.02 -25.30
N THR A 283 -10.03 2.20 -24.67
CA THR A 283 -11.16 3.07 -24.31
C THR A 283 -11.23 4.38 -25.11
N SER A 284 -10.16 4.78 -25.81
CA SER A 284 -10.11 6.04 -26.55
C SER A 284 -9.38 5.88 -27.89
N ILE A 285 -10.07 6.22 -28.98
CA ILE A 285 -9.58 6.13 -30.37
C ILE A 285 -8.32 6.99 -30.61
N ALA A 286 -8.06 8.00 -29.77
CA ALA A 286 -6.97 8.96 -29.96
C ALA A 286 -5.75 8.74 -29.04
N TYR A 287 -5.77 7.73 -28.15
CA TYR A 287 -4.66 7.51 -27.22
C TYR A 287 -3.64 6.52 -27.79
N SER A 288 -2.40 6.99 -27.94
CA SER A 288 -1.24 6.25 -28.40
C SER A 288 -0.07 6.43 -27.44
N PHE A 289 0.78 5.42 -27.36
CA PHE A 289 1.95 5.41 -26.49
C PHE A 289 3.09 4.63 -27.16
N ALA A 290 4.32 4.83 -26.67
CA ALA A 290 5.49 4.10 -27.13
C ALA A 290 6.26 3.52 -25.95
N VAL A 291 6.90 2.37 -26.17
CA VAL A 291 7.84 1.76 -25.24
C VAL A 291 9.22 1.81 -25.86
N LEU A 292 10.19 2.32 -25.11
CA LEU A 292 11.60 2.27 -25.43
C LEU A 292 12.27 1.30 -24.48
N PHE A 293 13.05 0.36 -25.02
CA PHE A 293 13.95 -0.50 -24.26
C PHE A 293 15.38 -0.05 -24.50
N ILE A 294 16.15 0.14 -23.44
CA ILE A 294 17.48 0.75 -23.47
C ILE A 294 18.43 -0.19 -22.76
N ASP A 295 19.54 -0.49 -23.41
CA ASP A 295 20.65 -1.26 -22.85
C ASP A 295 21.93 -0.46 -23.07
N LEU A 296 22.76 -0.36 -22.03
CA LEU A 296 24.01 0.38 -22.08
C LEU A 296 25.10 -0.43 -22.77
N ASP A 297 25.65 0.11 -23.86
CA ASP A 297 26.70 -0.57 -24.59
C ASP A 297 27.98 -0.65 -23.74
N ASP A 298 28.62 -1.83 -23.74
CA ASP A 298 29.89 -2.10 -23.06
C ASP A 298 29.92 -1.79 -21.54
N PHE A 299 28.77 -1.71 -20.86
CA PHE A 299 28.71 -1.44 -19.41
C PHE A 299 29.50 -2.46 -18.58
N LYS A 300 29.53 -3.72 -19.02
CA LYS A 300 30.37 -4.75 -18.39
C LYS A 300 31.86 -4.40 -18.46
N VAL A 301 32.34 -3.81 -19.56
CA VAL A 301 33.75 -3.38 -19.71
C VAL A 301 34.09 -2.29 -18.69
N VAL A 302 33.15 -1.37 -18.41
CA VAL A 302 33.31 -0.36 -17.36
C VAL A 302 33.47 -1.03 -16.00
N ASN A 303 32.59 -1.98 -15.65
CA ASN A 303 32.69 -2.72 -14.40
C ASN A 303 34.00 -3.50 -14.27
N ASP A 304 34.42 -4.18 -15.33
CA ASP A 304 35.62 -5.02 -15.33
C ASP A 304 36.90 -4.17 -15.28
N SER A 305 36.89 -2.97 -15.87
CA SER A 305 38.08 -2.09 -15.98
C SER A 305 38.22 -1.10 -14.82
N LEU A 306 37.11 -0.56 -14.33
CA LEU A 306 37.08 0.53 -13.32
C LEU A 306 36.41 0.10 -12.00
N GLY A 307 35.82 -1.10 -11.96
CA GLY A 307 35.19 -1.67 -10.79
C GLY A 307 33.70 -1.32 -10.65
N HIS A 308 32.97 -2.18 -9.94
CA HIS A 308 31.52 -2.05 -9.74
C HIS A 308 31.08 -0.73 -9.11
N ARG A 309 31.91 -0.10 -8.27
CA ARG A 309 31.58 1.21 -7.67
C ARG A 309 31.45 2.31 -8.72
N VAL A 310 32.29 2.28 -9.76
CA VAL A 310 32.23 3.26 -10.86
C VAL A 310 31.05 2.93 -11.77
N GLY A 311 30.78 1.65 -12.02
CA GLY A 311 29.56 1.23 -12.73
C GLY A 311 28.27 1.67 -12.03
N ASP A 312 28.21 1.55 -10.70
CA ASP A 312 27.06 2.01 -9.91
C ASP A 312 26.86 3.52 -10.02
N GLN A 313 27.94 4.30 -9.97
CA GLN A 313 27.89 5.76 -10.19
C GLN A 313 27.42 6.10 -11.60
N LEU A 314 27.92 5.39 -12.61
CA LEU A 314 27.51 5.56 -13.99
C LEU A 314 26.00 5.30 -14.16
N LEU A 315 25.46 4.24 -13.55
CA LEU A 315 24.03 3.94 -13.58
C LEU A 315 23.17 5.03 -12.94
N VAL A 316 23.64 5.64 -11.85
CA VAL A 316 22.97 6.78 -11.20
C VAL A 316 22.96 7.99 -12.12
N GLU A 317 24.08 8.34 -12.75
CA GLU A 317 24.14 9.49 -13.67
C GLU A 317 23.29 9.26 -14.92
N ILE A 318 23.31 8.05 -15.48
CA ILE A 318 22.45 7.68 -16.61
C ILE A 318 20.98 7.82 -16.24
N ALA A 319 20.57 7.37 -15.06
CA ALA A 319 19.21 7.54 -14.58
C ALA A 319 18.78 9.01 -14.52
N LEU A 320 19.67 9.91 -14.07
CA LEU A 320 19.44 11.35 -14.04
C LEU A 320 19.30 11.93 -15.46
N GLN A 321 20.18 11.55 -16.38
CA GLN A 321 20.14 12.01 -17.78
C GLN A 321 18.86 11.54 -18.49
N LEU A 322 18.49 10.27 -18.33
CA LEU A 322 17.26 9.73 -18.89
C LEU A 322 16.04 10.49 -18.37
N LYS A 323 15.98 10.75 -17.06
CA LYS A 323 14.87 11.52 -16.46
C LYS A 323 14.81 12.96 -16.97
N ALA A 324 15.96 13.62 -17.17
CA ALA A 324 16.04 14.98 -17.73
C ALA A 324 15.59 15.03 -19.20
N CYS A 325 15.71 13.92 -19.93
CA CYS A 325 15.25 13.78 -21.31
C CYS A 325 13.74 13.53 -21.43
N LEU A 326 12.95 13.57 -20.36
CA LEU A 326 11.54 13.17 -20.38
C LEU A 326 10.60 14.23 -19.82
N ARG A 327 9.32 14.14 -20.21
CA ARG A 327 8.26 14.99 -19.67
C ARG A 327 7.74 14.41 -18.34
N PRO A 328 7.10 15.21 -17.47
CA PRO A 328 6.59 14.73 -16.19
C PRO A 328 5.59 13.56 -16.27
N GLN A 329 4.89 13.42 -17.39
CA GLN A 329 3.93 12.32 -17.62
C GLN A 329 4.60 11.01 -18.08
N ASP A 330 5.82 11.08 -18.63
CA ASP A 330 6.53 9.90 -19.13
C ASP A 330 7.13 9.12 -17.95
N THR A 331 7.21 7.80 -18.08
CA THR A 331 7.79 6.94 -17.05
C THR A 331 9.13 6.41 -17.52
N VAL A 332 10.19 6.61 -16.74
CA VAL A 332 11.47 5.91 -16.89
C VAL A 332 11.62 4.91 -15.75
N ALA A 333 12.12 3.72 -16.04
CA ALA A 333 12.36 2.67 -15.06
C ALA A 333 13.68 1.95 -15.33
N ARG A 334 14.32 1.45 -14.27
CA ARG A 334 15.41 0.49 -14.38
C ARG A 334 14.85 -0.91 -14.22
N LEU A 335 15.09 -1.77 -15.21
CA LEU A 335 14.56 -3.13 -15.23
C LEU A 335 15.47 -4.13 -14.51
N GLY A 336 16.76 -3.82 -14.42
CA GLY A 336 17.80 -4.59 -13.76
C GLY A 336 19.12 -4.45 -14.51
N GLY A 337 20.26 -4.63 -13.83
CA GLY A 337 21.58 -4.51 -14.49
C GLY A 337 21.77 -3.15 -15.14
N ASP A 338 22.08 -3.15 -16.43
CA ASP A 338 22.23 -2.01 -17.35
C ASP A 338 20.98 -1.73 -18.20
N GLU A 339 19.86 -2.42 -17.93
CA GLU A 339 18.64 -2.27 -18.71
C GLU A 339 17.70 -1.21 -18.12
N PHE A 340 17.22 -0.32 -18.98
CA PHE A 340 16.22 0.69 -18.68
C PHE A 340 15.05 0.57 -19.65
N ALA A 341 13.88 1.02 -19.21
CA ALA A 341 12.71 1.15 -20.07
C ALA A 341 12.02 2.49 -19.88
N ILE A 342 11.48 3.02 -20.97
CA ILE A 342 10.73 4.27 -20.97
C ILE A 342 9.36 4.03 -21.59
N LEU A 343 8.33 4.53 -20.92
CA LEU A 343 6.96 4.59 -21.41
C LEU A 343 6.61 6.05 -21.74
N LEU A 344 6.41 6.31 -23.03
CA LEU A 344 6.04 7.63 -23.54
C LEU A 344 4.53 7.70 -23.74
N HIS A 345 3.87 8.66 -23.09
CA HIS A 345 2.42 8.82 -23.14
C HIS A 345 1.99 9.86 -24.19
N GLU A 346 0.82 9.66 -24.81
CA GLU A 346 0.21 10.60 -25.75
C GLU A 346 1.10 10.89 -26.98
N MET A 347 1.54 9.82 -27.64
CA MET A 347 2.47 9.91 -28.77
C MET A 347 1.75 10.20 -30.08
N ALA A 348 1.90 11.42 -30.61
CA ALA A 348 1.28 11.81 -31.88
C ALA A 348 1.77 10.98 -33.09
N SER A 349 3.02 10.49 -33.07
CA SER A 349 3.61 9.67 -34.13
C SER A 349 4.83 8.90 -33.64
N ILE A 350 5.32 7.96 -34.47
CA ILE A 350 6.63 7.30 -34.24
C ILE A 350 7.78 8.32 -34.20
N ASP A 351 7.71 9.38 -35.01
CA ASP A 351 8.76 10.40 -35.09
C ASP A 351 8.94 11.12 -33.74
N ALA A 352 7.88 11.27 -32.96
CA ALA A 352 7.95 11.83 -31.61
C ALA A 352 8.78 10.93 -30.67
N ALA A 353 8.58 9.61 -30.73
CA ALA A 353 9.37 8.66 -29.96
C ALA A 353 10.83 8.63 -30.43
N VAL A 354 11.06 8.70 -31.74
CA VAL A 354 12.40 8.81 -32.34
C VAL A 354 13.12 10.09 -31.89
N ALA A 355 12.43 11.21 -31.78
CA ALA A 355 13.01 12.45 -31.28
C ALA A 355 13.47 12.32 -29.82
N VAL A 356 12.72 11.61 -28.97
CA VAL A 356 13.14 11.31 -27.59
C VAL A 356 14.37 10.41 -27.57
N ALA A 357 14.39 9.35 -28.40
CA ALA A 357 15.55 8.46 -28.50
C ALA A 357 16.82 9.20 -28.95
N ASN A 358 16.72 10.09 -29.94
CA ASN A 358 17.83 10.93 -30.38
C ASN A 358 18.33 11.87 -29.27
N ARG A 359 17.42 12.49 -28.50
CA ARG A 359 17.79 13.32 -27.36
C ARG A 359 18.53 12.52 -26.29
N ILE A 360 18.08 11.29 -26.01
CA ILE A 360 18.76 10.39 -25.08
C ILE A 360 20.18 10.06 -25.58
N GLN A 361 20.34 9.68 -26.86
CA GLN A 361 21.67 9.40 -27.44
C GLN A 361 22.62 10.58 -27.29
N GLN A 362 22.14 11.80 -27.57
CA GLN A 362 22.96 13.02 -27.44
C GLN A 362 23.35 13.29 -25.98
N ALA A 363 22.45 13.06 -25.03
CA ALA A 363 22.73 13.27 -23.61
C ALA A 363 23.75 12.26 -23.07
N LEU A 364 23.65 10.98 -23.46
CA LEU A 364 24.55 9.93 -23.01
C LEU A 364 25.95 10.02 -23.64
N ALA A 365 26.08 10.62 -24.82
CA ALA A 365 27.36 10.82 -25.50
C ALA A 365 28.27 11.85 -24.80
N LEU A 366 27.76 12.64 -23.85
CA LEU A 366 28.56 13.57 -23.07
C LEU A 366 29.25 12.85 -21.90
N PRO A 367 30.42 13.32 -21.43
CA PRO A 367 31.06 12.77 -20.23
C PRO A 367 30.12 12.83 -19.03
N LEU A 368 29.83 11.67 -18.43
CA LEU A 368 28.86 11.55 -17.33
C LEU A 368 29.50 11.62 -15.95
N LEU A 369 30.79 11.28 -15.86
CA LEU A 369 31.51 11.20 -14.59
C LEU A 369 32.60 12.29 -14.52
N PRO A 370 32.52 13.25 -13.59
CA PRO A 370 33.52 14.31 -13.44
C PRO A 370 34.93 13.78 -13.13
N ASP A 371 35.02 12.71 -12.34
CA ASP A 371 36.30 12.10 -11.92
C ASP A 371 36.84 11.10 -12.96
N HIS A 372 36.02 10.75 -13.97
CA HIS A 372 36.34 9.80 -15.05
C HIS A 372 35.84 10.33 -16.41
N PRO A 373 36.34 11.48 -16.89
CA PRO A 373 35.85 12.12 -18.11
C PRO A 373 36.10 11.29 -19.38
N GLU A 374 36.99 10.30 -19.34
CA GLU A 374 37.21 9.32 -20.40
C GLU A 374 36.08 8.30 -20.54
N VAL A 375 35.21 8.17 -19.53
CA VAL A 375 34.06 7.27 -19.56
C VAL A 375 32.90 7.95 -20.29
N SER A 376 32.83 7.69 -21.60
CA SER A 376 31.62 7.92 -22.39
C SER A 376 30.78 6.65 -22.42
N SER A 377 29.49 6.75 -22.15
CA SER A 377 28.55 5.64 -22.34
C SER A 377 27.80 5.85 -23.65
N SER A 378 27.47 4.76 -24.34
CA SER A 378 26.41 4.79 -25.32
C SER A 378 25.32 3.80 -24.93
N ALA A 379 24.20 3.87 -25.62
CA ALA A 379 23.12 2.93 -25.42
C ALA A 379 22.58 2.45 -26.76
N SER A 380 22.11 1.21 -26.78
CA SER A 380 21.29 0.69 -27.85
C SER A 380 19.83 0.79 -27.43
N ILE A 381 18.99 1.38 -28.29
CA ILE A 381 17.60 1.70 -27.98
C ILE A 381 16.66 1.00 -28.95
N GLY A 382 15.73 0.21 -28.46
CA GLY A 382 14.65 -0.35 -29.25
C GLY A 382 13.35 0.40 -28.99
N ILE A 383 12.61 0.72 -30.04
CA ILE A 383 11.37 1.51 -29.97
C ILE A 383 10.22 0.66 -30.50
N THR A 384 9.14 0.52 -29.75
CA THR A 384 7.88 -0.01 -30.27
C THR A 384 6.73 0.95 -29.97
N LEU A 385 5.76 1.03 -30.89
CA LEU A 385 4.49 1.69 -30.64
C LEU A 385 3.51 0.68 -30.04
N GLY A 386 2.60 1.16 -29.19
CA GLY A 386 1.43 0.37 -28.81
C GLY A 386 0.46 0.27 -29.98
N THR A 387 0.55 -0.78 -30.82
CA THR A 387 -0.29 -0.99 -32.01
C THR A 387 -1.45 -1.95 -31.74
N GLU A 388 -2.45 -2.01 -32.63
CA GLU A 388 -3.58 -2.94 -32.46
C GLU A 388 -3.05 -4.39 -32.54
N GLY A 389 -3.27 -5.19 -31.49
CA GLY A 389 -2.75 -6.57 -31.37
C GLY A 389 -1.66 -6.76 -30.30
N ASP A 390 -1.12 -5.67 -29.72
CA ASP A 390 -0.19 -5.74 -28.59
C ASP A 390 -0.97 -5.89 -27.25
N ASP A 391 -1.47 -7.09 -26.98
CA ASP A 391 -2.40 -7.35 -25.87
C ASP A 391 -1.73 -7.47 -24.48
N SER A 392 -0.39 -7.48 -24.41
CA SER A 392 0.33 -7.56 -23.15
C SER A 392 1.61 -6.71 -23.11
N VAL A 393 2.01 -6.36 -21.89
CA VAL A 393 3.25 -5.58 -21.66
C VAL A 393 4.48 -6.38 -22.08
N GLU A 394 4.45 -7.70 -21.88
CA GLU A 394 5.53 -8.61 -22.24
C GLU A 394 5.78 -8.63 -23.75
N VAL A 395 4.71 -8.60 -24.57
CA VAL A 395 4.83 -8.53 -26.04
C VAL A 395 5.49 -7.23 -26.46
N LEU A 396 5.07 -6.09 -25.89
CA LEU A 396 5.67 -4.78 -26.20
C LEU A 396 7.14 -4.71 -25.78
N LEU A 397 7.48 -5.20 -24.59
CA LEU A 397 8.87 -5.25 -24.14
C LEU A 397 9.71 -6.17 -25.04
N ASN A 398 9.16 -7.30 -25.49
CA ASN A 398 9.84 -8.19 -26.43
C ASN A 398 10.06 -7.53 -27.81
N HIS A 399 9.07 -6.81 -28.33
CA HIS A 399 9.20 -6.05 -29.57
C HIS A 399 10.29 -4.97 -29.47
N ALA A 400 10.29 -4.21 -28.38
CA ALA A 400 11.32 -3.21 -28.11
C ALA A 400 12.70 -3.85 -27.93
N ASP A 401 12.82 -4.95 -27.17
CA ASP A 401 14.07 -5.69 -26.98
C ASP A 401 14.65 -6.19 -28.31
N ARG A 402 13.82 -6.73 -29.21
CA ARG A 402 14.26 -7.20 -30.54
C ARG A 402 14.77 -6.06 -31.41
N ALA A 403 14.08 -4.92 -31.39
CA ALA A 403 14.55 -3.71 -32.07
C ALA A 403 15.88 -3.19 -31.47
N MET A 404 16.03 -3.25 -30.14
CA MET A 404 17.27 -2.89 -29.44
C MET A 404 18.42 -3.82 -29.83
N TYR A 405 18.18 -5.13 -29.88
CA TYR A 405 19.18 -6.10 -30.31
C TYR A 405 19.63 -5.85 -31.74
N ARG A 406 18.71 -5.46 -32.64
CA ARG A 406 19.07 -5.03 -34.00
C ARG A 406 19.91 -3.75 -33.99
N ALA A 407 19.61 -2.79 -33.12
CA ALA A 407 20.46 -1.61 -32.93
C ALA A 407 21.89 -2.00 -32.52
N LYS A 408 22.04 -2.94 -31.58
CA LYS A 408 23.34 -3.50 -31.18
C LYS A 408 24.07 -4.16 -32.36
N ALA A 409 23.39 -5.03 -33.10
CA ALA A 409 23.96 -5.74 -34.25
C ALA A 409 24.44 -4.81 -35.37
N LEU A 410 23.85 -3.61 -35.49
CA LEU A 410 24.24 -2.58 -36.44
C LEU A 410 25.38 -1.67 -35.94
N GLY A 411 26.07 -2.06 -34.85
CA GLY A 411 27.23 -1.37 -34.30
C GLY A 411 26.94 -0.51 -33.07
N GLY A 412 25.81 -0.72 -32.39
CA GLY A 412 25.47 -0.03 -31.15
C GLY A 412 25.24 1.48 -31.30
N SER A 413 25.15 2.16 -30.15
CA SER A 413 25.05 3.62 -30.00
C SER A 413 23.95 4.24 -30.88
N ARG A 414 22.82 3.55 -31.02
CA ARG A 414 21.73 3.95 -31.93
C ARG A 414 20.39 3.45 -31.45
N TYR A 415 19.35 3.88 -32.15
CA TYR A 415 18.02 3.31 -31.99
C TYR A 415 17.61 2.46 -33.19
N ALA A 416 16.68 1.53 -32.99
CA ALA A 416 15.89 0.92 -34.05
C ALA A 416 14.40 0.89 -33.66
N VAL A 417 13.53 1.04 -34.66
CA VAL A 417 12.07 0.90 -34.48
C VAL A 417 11.66 -0.51 -34.84
N PHE A 418 10.90 -1.17 -33.98
CA PHE A 418 10.38 -2.52 -34.22
C PHE A 418 9.58 -2.57 -35.52
N ASP A 419 9.88 -3.56 -36.36
CA ASP A 419 9.17 -3.84 -37.59
C ASP A 419 9.00 -5.35 -37.73
N ALA A 420 7.75 -5.84 -37.67
CA ALA A 420 7.43 -7.27 -37.73
C ALA A 420 7.92 -7.97 -39.01
N ALA A 421 8.18 -7.24 -40.10
CA ALA A 421 8.73 -7.82 -41.33
C ALA A 421 10.26 -8.04 -41.27
N VAL A 422 10.96 -7.23 -40.46
CA VAL A 422 12.43 -7.23 -40.35
C VAL A 422 12.89 -7.93 -39.09
N ASP A 423 12.07 -7.90 -38.04
CA ASP A 423 12.27 -8.58 -36.78
C ASP A 423 11.33 -9.81 -36.78
N PRO A 424 11.83 -11.04 -37.03
CA PRO A 424 11.05 -12.28 -36.95
C PRO A 424 11.04 -12.88 -35.52
N THR A 425 9.93 -13.52 -35.15
CA THR A 425 9.62 -14.06 -33.80
C THR A 425 10.66 -15.03 -33.27
#